data_AF-A0A7W7SYX8-F1
#
_entry.id   AF-A0A7W7SYX8-F1
#
_cell.length_a   1.000
_cell.length_b   1.000
_cell.length_c   1.000
_cell.angle_alpha   90.00
_cell.angle_beta   90.00
_cell.angle_gamma   90.00
#
_symmetry.space_group_name_H-M   'P 1'
#
loop_
_entity.id
_entity.type
_entity.pdbx_description
1 polymer ?
#
loop_
_entity_poly.entity_id
_entity_poly.type
_entity_poly.pdbx_seq_one_letter_code
_entity_poly.pdbx_strand_id
1 'polypeptide(L)' 'MVATPALRNYARTLWTGCETTLAHVIAEQTGRAADDLSLRLLVRYVLEIPDLAGTEPDPTAALDTAFAHLGRGWPDL' A
#
# COMPACT_ATOMS: atom_id res chain seq x y z
N MET A 1 -4.20 -17.02 17.94
CA MET A 1 -4.13 -15.55 18.13
C MET A 1 -5.43 -14.95 17.65
N VAL A 2 -6.29 -14.48 18.55
CA VAL A 2 -7.50 -13.74 18.16
C VAL A 2 -7.03 -12.36 17.71
N ALA A 3 -6.67 -12.23 16.45
CA ALA A 3 -6.49 -10.92 15.84
C ALA A 3 -7.87 -10.28 15.80
N THR A 4 -8.08 -9.23 16.58
CA THR A 4 -9.37 -8.54 16.72
C THR A 4 -9.82 -8.03 15.34
N PRO A 5 -10.75 -8.70 14.64
CA PRO A 5 -11.00 -8.43 13.23
C PRO A 5 -11.55 -7.01 13.02
N ALA A 6 -12.30 -6.51 13.99
CA ALA A 6 -12.82 -5.15 14.02
C ALA A 6 -11.70 -4.09 14.06
N LEU A 7 -10.62 -4.32 14.82
CA LEU A 7 -9.49 -3.39 14.87
C LEU A 7 -8.72 -3.36 13.55
N ARG A 8 -8.56 -4.52 12.91
CA ARG A 8 -7.90 -4.63 11.60
C ARG A 8 -8.69 -3.91 10.53
N ASN A 9 -10.01 -4.15 10.45
CA ASN A 9 -10.89 -3.48 9.50
C ASN A 9 -10.91 -1.96 9.73
N TYR A 10 -10.94 -1.52 10.99
CA TYR A 10 -10.88 -0.10 11.33
C TYR A 10 -9.54 0.53 10.93
N ALA A 11 -8.42 -0.13 11.23
CA ALA A 11 -7.08 0.33 10.82
C ALA A 11 -6.95 0.41 9.29
N ARG A 12 -7.51 -0.55 8.55
CA ARG A 12 -7.56 -0.52 7.08
C ARG A 12 -8.33 0.69 6.56
N THR A 13 -9.50 1.00 7.12
CA THR A 13 -10.30 2.16 6.71
C THR A 13 -9.55 3.48 6.96
N LEU A 14 -8.88 3.60 8.11
CA LEU A 14 -8.06 4.78 8.41
C LEU A 14 -6.89 4.91 7.43
N TRP A 15 -6.18 3.81 7.18
CA TRP A 15 -5.01 3.76 6.32
C TRP A 15 -5.36 4.08 4.86
N THR A 16 -6.37 3.41 4.31
CA THR A 16 -6.87 3.66 2.95
C THR A 16 -7.48 5.05 2.81
N GLY A 17 -8.03 5.63 3.88
CA GLY A 17 -8.50 7.02 3.91
C GLY A 17 -7.40 8.07 3.69
N CYS A 18 -6.12 7.70 3.86
CA CYS A 18 -4.99 8.58 3.55
C CYS A 18 -4.66 8.67 2.05
N GLU A 19 -5.41 8.01 1.15
CA GLU A 19 -5.16 7.97 -0.30
C GLU A 19 -4.90 9.36 -0.90
N THR A 20 -5.80 10.32 -0.69
CA THR A 20 -5.64 11.69 -1.21
C THR A 20 -4.42 12.39 -0.65
N THR A 21 -4.19 12.28 0.67
CA THR A 21 -3.06 12.93 1.33
C THR A 21 -1.73 12.37 0.85
N LEU A 22 -1.63 11.05 0.75
CA LEU A 22 -0.43 10.36 0.26
C LEU A 22 -0.17 10.71 -1.22
N ALA A 23 -1.23 10.76 -2.04
CA ALA A 23 -1.10 11.17 -3.43
C ALA A 23 -0.54 12.59 -3.57
N HIS A 24 -1.03 13.52 -2.75
CA HIS A 24 -0.55 14.91 -2.77
C HIS A 24 0.94 15.00 -2.40
N VAL A 25 1.37 14.32 -1.33
CA VAL A 25 2.77 14.31 -0.91
C VAL A 25 3.67 13.72 -1.99
N ILE A 26 3.30 12.60 -2.60
CA ILE A 26 4.11 12.00 -3.68
C ILE A 26 4.16 12.94 -4.90
N ALA A 27 3.06 13.62 -5.23
CA ALA A 27 3.00 14.54 -6.35
C ALA A 27 3.97 15.72 -6.15
N GLU A 28 3.97 16.32 -4.96
CA GLU A 28 4.90 17.37 -4.58
C GLU A 28 6.36 16.91 -4.67
N GLN A 29 6.68 15.72 -4.17
CA GLN A 29 8.06 15.20 -4.16
C GLN A 29 8.56 14.78 -5.55
N THR A 30 7.66 14.40 -6.46
CA THR A 30 8.01 13.92 -7.80
C THR A 30 7.83 14.96 -8.91
N GLY A 31 7.29 16.14 -8.56
CA GLY A 31 6.93 17.19 -9.54
C GLY A 31 5.81 16.76 -10.49
N ARG A 32 4.98 15.80 -10.09
CA ARG A 32 3.87 15.25 -10.88
C ARG A 32 2.56 15.91 -10.51
N ALA A 33 1.55 15.75 -11.37
CA ALA A 33 0.20 16.17 -11.07
C ALA A 33 -0.46 15.18 -10.07
N ALA A 34 -1.22 15.70 -9.10
CA ALA A 34 -1.88 14.88 -8.08
C ALA A 34 -2.98 13.95 -8.66
N ASP A 35 -3.44 14.22 -9.88
CA ASP A 35 -4.39 13.41 -10.63
C ASP A 35 -3.73 12.42 -11.61
N ASP A 36 -2.39 12.35 -11.68
CA ASP A 36 -1.66 11.35 -12.48
C ASP A 36 -2.13 9.95 -12.10
N LEU A 37 -2.68 9.23 -13.08
CA LEU A 37 -3.18 7.87 -12.92
C LEU A 37 -2.11 6.93 -12.36
N SER A 38 -0.86 7.07 -12.80
CA SER A 38 0.27 6.24 -12.34
C SER A 38 0.52 6.45 -10.84
N LEU A 39 0.39 7.69 -10.39
CA LEU A 39 0.58 8.06 -8.99
C LEU A 39 -0.58 7.52 -8.14
N ARG A 40 -1.82 7.66 -8.61
CA ARG A 40 -2.99 7.08 -7.96
C ARG A 40 -2.90 5.55 -7.85
N LEU A 41 -2.43 4.88 -8.90
CA LEU A 41 -2.19 3.43 -8.89
C LEU A 41 -1.13 3.04 -7.85
N LEU A 42 -0.01 3.78 -7.80
CA LEU A 42 1.04 3.55 -6.80
C LEU A 42 0.53 3.72 -5.36
N VAL A 43 -0.19 4.81 -5.10
CA VAL A 43 -0.79 5.09 -3.78
C VAL A 43 -1.73 3.96 -3.39
N ARG A 44 -2.64 3.57 -4.31
CA ARG A 44 -3.59 2.50 -4.04
C ARG A 44 -2.89 1.18 -3.76
N TYR A 45 -1.85 0.85 -4.52
CA TYR A 45 -1.03 -0.33 -4.29
C TYR A 45 -0.47 -0.33 -2.87
N VAL A 46 0.27 0.73 -2.50
CA VAL A 46 0.93 0.84 -1.18
C VAL A 46 -0.07 0.77 -0.02
N LEU A 47 -1.28 1.32 -0.19
CA LEU A 47 -2.30 1.30 0.86
C LEU A 47 -2.98 -0.06 1.04
N GLU A 48 -3.02 -0.92 0.02
CA GLU A 48 -3.64 -2.25 0.11
C GLU A 48 -2.69 -3.34 0.61
N ILE A 49 -1.37 -3.20 0.39
CA ILE A 49 -0.39 -4.23 0.77
C ILE A 49 -0.44 -4.61 2.26
N PRO A 50 -0.54 -3.69 3.24
CA PRO A 50 -0.51 -4.06 4.66
C PRO A 50 -1.66 -4.99 5.09
N ASP A 51 -2.83 -4.88 4.43
CA ASP A 51 -3.94 -5.79 4.70
C ASP A 51 -3.63 -7.21 4.24
N LEU A 52 -3.09 -7.35 3.02
CA LEU A 52 -2.66 -8.63 2.45
C LEU A 52 -1.49 -9.23 3.25
N ALA A 53 -0.45 -8.44 3.51
CA ALA A 53 0.71 -8.90 4.28
C ALA A 53 0.31 -9.31 5.71
N GLY A 54 -0.67 -8.64 6.31
CA GLY A 54 -1.18 -8.95 7.63
C GLY A 54 -1.89 -10.31 7.74
N THR A 55 -2.19 -10.99 6.63
CA THR A 55 -2.73 -12.37 6.62
C THR A 55 -1.66 -13.44 6.46
N GLU A 56 -0.43 -13.06 6.09
CA GLU A 56 0.67 -13.99 5.89
C GLU A 56 1.32 -14.41 7.21
N PRO A 57 1.98 -15.59 7.25
CA PRO A 57 2.72 -16.05 8.44
C PRO A 57 3.84 -15.10 8.87
N ASP A 58 4.49 -14.45 7.90
CA ASP A 58 5.50 -13.41 8.12
C ASP A 58 5.08 -12.12 7.37
N PRO A 59 4.38 -11.21 8.05
CA PRO A 59 3.93 -9.96 7.45
C PRO A 59 5.07 -9.06 6.97
N THR A 60 6.25 -9.13 7.59
CA THR A 60 7.39 -8.28 7.19
C THR A 60 7.99 -8.79 5.89
N ALA A 61 8.23 -10.10 5.80
CA ALA A 61 8.70 -10.72 4.55
C ALA A 61 7.69 -10.55 3.39
N ALA A 62 6.39 -10.59 3.68
CA ALA A 62 5.34 -10.33 2.70
C ALA A 62 5.36 -8.89 2.19
N LEU A 63 5.55 -7.91 3.07
CA LEU A 63 5.74 -6.49 2.70
C LEU A 63 6.96 -6.30 1.79
N ASP A 64 8.11 -6.85 2.19
CA ASP A 64 9.35 -6.75 1.40
C ASP A 64 9.18 -7.35 -0.01
N THR A 65 8.50 -8.50 -0.10
CA THR A 65 8.19 -9.16 -1.37
C THR A 65 7.33 -8.28 -2.28
N ALA A 66 6.27 -7.67 -1.72
CA ALA A 66 5.41 -6.76 -2.48
C ALA A 66 6.18 -5.56 -3.04
N PHE A 67 7.00 -4.88 -2.22
CA PHE A 67 7.80 -3.76 -2.70
C PHE A 67 8.88 -4.17 -3.70
N ALA A 68 9.47 -5.37 -3.55
CA ALA A 68 10.40 -5.91 -4.53
C ALA A 68 9.72 -6.15 -5.89
N HIS A 69 8.49 -6.67 -5.90
CA HIS A 69 7.71 -6.86 -7.12
C HIS A 69 7.31 -5.53 -7.77
N LEU A 70 6.90 -4.54 -6.98
CA LEU A 70 6.60 -3.19 -7.46
C LEU A 70 7.82 -2.55 -8.13
N GLY A 71 9.02 -2.71 -7.55
CA GLY A 71 10.25 -2.12 -8.07
C GLY A 71 10.81 -2.85 -9.30
N ARG A 72 10.60 -4.16 -9.40
CA ARG A 72 11.17 -4.99 -10.49
C ARG A 72 10.18 -5.30 -11.62
N GLY A 73 8.90 -5.01 -11.43
CA GLY A 73 7.86 -5.37 -12.39
C GLY A 73 7.67 -6.87 -12.49
N TRP A 74 7.40 -7.54 -11.36
CA TRP A 74 7.25 -9.00 -11.24
C TRP A 74 8.42 -9.77 -11.87
N PRO A 75 9.52 -10.00 -11.13
CA PRO A 75 10.77 -10.54 -11.68
C PRO A 75 10.65 -11.94 -12.27
N ASP A 76 9.62 -12.70 -11.89
CA ASP A 76 9.40 -14.09 -12.28
C ASP A 76 8.12 -14.29 -13.12
N LEU A 77 7.47 -13.20 -13.54
CA LEU A 77 6.31 -13.21 -14.46
C LEU A 77 6.73 -12.76 -15.86
#